data_AF-A0A0F8ZQK1-F1
#
_entry.id   AF-A0A0F8ZQK1-F1
#
_cell.length_a   1.000
_cell.length_b   1.000
_cell.length_c   1.000
_cell.angle_alpha   90.00
_cell.angle_beta   90.00
_cell.angle_gamma   90.00
#
_symmetry.space_group_name_H-M   'P 1'
#
loop_
_entity.id
_entity.type
_entity.pdbx_description
1 polymer ?
#
loop_
_entity_poly.entity_id
_entity_poly.type
_entity_poly.pdbx_seq_one_letter_code
_entity_poly.pdbx_strand_id
1 'polypeptide(L)' 'ISAVDLGVLELDEEDLALCTFVSPGKYEFGDILRDNLTRIELEG' A
#
# COMPACT_ATOMS: atom_id res chain seq x y z
N ILE A 1 -12.44 -1.00 -10.21
CA ILE A 1 -11.55 0.03 -9.66
C ILE A 1 -10.14 -0.50 -9.85
N SER A 2 -9.35 0.17 -10.68
CA SER A 2 -7.95 -0.15 -10.95
C SER A 2 -7.04 0.37 -9.83
N ALA A 3 -5.77 -0.04 -9.82
CA ALA A 3 -4.77 0.54 -8.92
C ALA A 3 -4.63 2.06 -9.11
N VAL A 4 -4.74 2.54 -10.36
CA VAL A 4 -4.71 3.97 -10.69
C VAL A 4 -5.90 4.69 -10.07
N ASP A 5 -7.11 4.13 -10.16
CA ASP A 5 -8.31 4.74 -9.59
C ASP A 5 -8.26 4.87 -8.05
N LEU A 6 -7.46 4.03 -7.39
CA LEU A 6 -7.23 4.06 -5.94
C LEU A 6 -6.10 5.02 -5.53
N GLY A 7 -5.34 5.57 -6.49
CA GLY A 7 -4.19 6.43 -6.22
C GLY A 7 -2.99 5.72 -5.61
N VAL A 8 -2.98 4.37 -5.54
CA VAL A 8 -1.92 3.64 -4.81
C VAL A 8 -0.55 3.70 -5.48
N LEU A 9 -0.50 4.07 -6.76
CA LEU A 9 0.76 4.24 -7.49
C LEU A 9 1.55 5.50 -7.10
N GLU A 10 0.91 6.43 -6.37
CA GLU A 10 1.52 7.67 -5.89
C GLU A 10 1.94 7.58 -4.41
N LEU A 11 1.70 6.44 -3.76
CA LEU A 11 1.98 6.23 -2.34
C LEU A 11 3.32 5.53 -2.13
N ASP A 12 3.98 5.89 -1.04
CA ASP A 12 5.10 5.18 -0.44
C ASP A 12 4.69 4.55 0.91
N GLU A 13 5.52 3.68 1.48
CA GLU A 13 5.28 3.05 2.77
C GLU A 13 5.15 4.07 3.90
N GLU A 14 5.90 5.18 3.84
CA GLU A 14 5.86 6.25 4.84
C GLU A 14 4.50 6.94 4.89
N ASP A 15 3.78 7.04 3.77
CA ASP A 15 2.44 7.64 3.71
C ASP A 15 1.42 6.85 4.53
N LEU A 16 1.66 5.55 4.71
CA LEU A 16 0.76 4.64 5.45
C LEU A 16 1.19 4.41 6.90
N ALA A 17 2.28 5.03 7.36
CA ALA A 17 2.80 4.82 8.72
C ALA A 17 1.76 5.14 9.81
N LEU A 18 0.97 6.20 9.63
CA LEU A 18 -0.12 6.54 10.55
C LEU A 18 -1.25 5.52 10.52
N CYS A 19 -1.57 4.96 9.36
CA CYS A 19 -2.58 3.90 9.22
C CYS A 19 -2.16 2.65 10.00
N THR A 20 -0.89 2.25 9.92
CA THR A 20 -0.31 1.17 10.74
C THR A 20 -0.42 1.49 12.22
N PHE A 21 -0.04 2.70 12.63
CA PHE A 21 -0.05 3.12 14.04
C PHE A 21 -1.45 3.01 14.68
N VAL A 22 -2.48 3.54 14.01
CA VAL A 22 -3.86 3.61 14.53
C VAL A 22 -4.64 2.30 14.36
N SER A 23 -4.14 1.36 13.55
CA SER A 23 -4.85 0.13 13.24
C SER A 23 -5.08 -0.75 14.48
N PRO A 24 -6.33 -1.12 14.79
CA PRO A 24 -6.64 -2.07 15.86
C PRO A 24 -6.04 -3.46 15.62
N GLY A 25 -5.87 -3.85 14.35
CA GLY A 25 -5.35 -5.15 13.93
C GLY A 25 -3.84 -5.22 13.79
N LYS A 26 -3.13 -4.09 13.95
CA LYS A 26 -1.65 -3.99 13.80
C LYS A 26 -1.15 -4.56 12.47
N TYR A 27 -1.87 -4.24 11.39
CA TYR A 27 -1.42 -4.52 10.04
C TYR A 27 -0.31 -3.55 9.63
N GLU A 28 0.73 -4.09 9.02
CA GLU A 28 1.83 -3.32 8.44
C GLU A 28 1.45 -2.88 7.02
N PHE A 29 0.76 -1.75 6.91
CA PHE A 29 0.21 -1.29 5.63
C PHE A 29 1.28 -0.91 4.61
N GLY A 30 2.46 -0.45 5.06
CA GLY A 30 3.61 -0.21 4.18
C GLY A 30 4.07 -1.48 3.47
N ASP A 31 4.31 -2.55 4.22
CA ASP A 31 4.71 -3.85 3.66
C ASP A 31 3.65 -4.39 2.69
N ILE A 32 2.37 -4.29 3.06
CA ILE A 32 1.26 -4.69 2.18
C ILE A 32 1.22 -3.86 0.89
N LEU A 33 1.46 -2.55 0.97
CA LEU A 33 1.54 -1.68 -0.21
C LEU A 33 2.69 -2.12 -1.12
N ARG A 34 3.89 -2.32 -0.56
CA ARG A 34 5.09 -2.75 -1.29
C ARG A 34 4.85 -4.06 -2.04
N ASP A 35 4.30 -5.07 -1.36
CA ASP A 35 4.00 -6.38 -1.96
C ASP A 35 3.04 -6.25 -3.15
N ASN A 36 2.02 -5.40 -3.03
CA ASN A 36 1.06 -5.18 -4.11
C ASN A 36 1.67 -4.40 -5.28
N LEU A 37 2.47 -3.36 -5.01
CA LEU A 37 3.15 -2.60 -6.06
C LEU A 37 4.14 -3.48 -6.83
N THR A 38 4.93 -4.31 -6.14
CA THR A 38 5.81 -5.29 -6.78
C THR A 38 5.02 -6.28 -7.64
N ARG A 39 3.88 -6.78 -7.15
CA ARG A 39 3.02 -7.66 -7.94
C ARG A 39 2.47 -6.96 -9.20
N ILE A 40 2.02 -5.72 -9.06
CA ILE A 40 1.52 -4.93 -10.19
C ILE A 40 2.62 -4.71 -11.23
N GLU A 41 3.87 -4.44 -10.81
CA GLU A 41 5.00 -4.27 -11.72
C GLU A 41 5.33 -5.56 -12.50
N LEU A 42 5.15 -6.73 -11.87
CA LEU A 42 5.40 -8.03 -12.51
C LEU A 42 4.27 -8.48 -13.44
N GLU A 43 3.03 -8.10 -13.14
CA GLU A 43 1.82 -8.46 -13.90
C GLU A 43 1.48 -7.43 -15.00
N GLY A 44 2.14 -6.27 -15.00
CA GLY A 44 1.92 -5.12 -15.89
C GLY A 44 2.20 -5.36 -17.37
#